data_AF-A0A6I6L9M9-F1
#
_entry.id   AF-A0A6I6L9M9-F1
#
_cell.length_a   1.000
_cell.length_b   1.000
_cell.length_c   1.000
_cell.angle_alpha   90.00
_cell.angle_beta   90.00
_cell.angle_gamma   90.00
#
_symmetry.space_group_name_H-M   'P 1'
#
loop_
_entity.id
_entity.type
_entity.pdbx_description
1 polymer ?
#
loop_
_entity_poly.entity_id
_entity_poly.type
_entity_poly.pdbx_seq_one_letter_code
_entity_poly.pdbx_strand_id
1 'polypeptide(L)'
;MMTSDASSSKMQKRITISLREDQYAGLEEVAEDLGVNLSDAAREAINTFLLKEHWGRTIGTLAESEIKKGMTNEEVLARVMDKFPHARTTKDSIAWYRSRLRREDPEVPTDREAKVRRGAV
;
A
#
# COMPACT_ATOMS: atom_id res chain seq x y z
N MET A 1 -0.20 -35.88 6.03
CA MET A 1 0.72 -34.87 5.48
C MET A 1 -0.03 -33.56 5.50
N MET A 2 0.38 -32.63 6.36
CA MET A 2 -0.32 -31.37 6.65
C MET A 2 -0.32 -30.44 5.43
N THR A 3 -1.50 -30.06 4.95
CA THR A 3 -1.67 -28.86 4.12
C THR A 3 -1.90 -27.69 5.06
N SER A 4 -0.82 -26.94 5.27
CA SER A 4 -0.76 -25.76 6.11
C SER A 4 -1.79 -24.70 5.70
N ASP A 5 -2.47 -24.15 6.71
CA ASP A 5 -3.35 -22.99 6.67
C ASP A 5 -2.77 -21.84 5.84
N ALA A 6 -3.34 -21.64 4.65
CA ALA A 6 -3.19 -20.42 3.89
C ALA A 6 -4.43 -19.56 4.09
N SER A 7 -4.53 -18.89 5.23
CA SER A 7 -5.25 -17.62 5.30
C SER A 7 -4.90 -16.86 6.56
N SER A 8 -3.82 -16.09 6.52
CA SER A 8 -3.72 -14.87 7.33
C SER A 8 -4.79 -13.90 6.80
N SER A 9 -6.05 -14.20 7.14
CA SER A 9 -7.17 -13.28 7.02
C SER A 9 -6.78 -12.03 7.80
N LYS A 10 -6.49 -10.97 7.05
CA LYS A 10 -6.09 -9.64 7.50
C LYS A 10 -6.86 -9.27 8.77
N MET A 11 -6.18 -9.24 9.92
CA MET A 11 -6.77 -8.82 11.19
C MET A 11 -7.42 -7.44 11.04
N GLN A 12 -8.74 -7.39 10.88
CA GLN A 12 -9.51 -6.16 10.93
C GLN A 12 -9.48 -5.68 12.39
N LYS A 13 -8.90 -4.49 12.62
CA LYS A 13 -8.96 -3.86 13.93
C LYS A 13 -10.23 -3.01 13.99
N ARG A 14 -11.08 -3.28 14.98
CA ARG A 14 -12.30 -2.50 15.22
C ARG A 14 -11.95 -1.30 16.10
N ILE A 15 -12.45 -0.13 15.70
CA ILE A 15 -12.44 1.09 16.51
C ILE A 15 -13.89 1.49 16.76
N THR A 16 -14.16 2.04 17.94
CA THR A 16 -15.44 2.64 18.28
C THR A 16 -15.20 4.13 18.52
N ILE A 17 -15.93 4.98 17.81
CA ILE A 17 -15.81 6.44 17.90
C ILE A 17 -17.20 7.05 18.01
N SER A 18 -17.29 8.19 18.69
CA SER A 18 -18.49 9.02 18.69
C SER A 18 -18.33 10.09 17.61
N LEU A 19 -19.24 10.12 16.66
CA LEU A 19 -19.31 11.14 15.61
C LEU A 19 -20.36 12.17 15.98
N ARG A 20 -20.13 13.42 15.60
CA ARG A 20 -21.19 14.43 15.65
C ARG A 20 -22.19 14.20 14.50
N GLU A 21 -23.40 14.72 14.66
CA GLU A 21 -24.50 14.56 13.69
C GLU A 21 -24.13 15.09 12.29
N ASP A 22 -23.42 16.22 12.20
CA ASP A 22 -22.92 16.79 10.95
C ASP A 22 -21.93 15.84 10.23
N GLN A 23 -21.08 15.16 10.99
CA GLN A 23 -20.07 14.24 10.46
C GLN A 23 -20.69 12.91 10.02
N TYR A 24 -21.74 12.48 10.73
CA TYR A 24 -22.48 11.28 10.39
C TYR A 24 -23.29 11.47 9.11
N ALA A 25 -24.01 12.59 8.97
CA ALA A 25 -24.76 12.93 7.77
C ALA A 25 -23.85 13.02 6.53
N GLY A 26 -22.70 13.69 6.63
CA GLY A 26 -21.74 13.74 5.53
C GLY A 26 -21.16 12.37 5.16
N LEU A 27 -21.15 11.40 6.08
CA LEU A 27 -20.73 10.04 5.78
C LEU A 27 -21.82 9.22 5.08
N GLU A 28 -23.09 9.45 5.42
CA GLU A 28 -24.24 8.87 4.73
C GLU A 28 -24.30 9.34 3.27
N GLU A 29 -24.11 10.64 3.02
CA GLU A 29 -24.06 11.19 1.65
C GLU A 29 -22.97 10.50 0.81
N VAL A 30 -21.77 10.32 1.36
CA VAL A 30 -20.67 9.62 0.68
C VAL A 30 -21.01 8.14 0.43
N ALA A 31 -21.73 7.50 1.35
CA ALA A 31 -22.15 6.11 1.18
C ALA A 31 -23.19 5.97 0.06
N GLU A 32 -24.16 6.90 -0.01
CA GLU A 32 -25.17 6.95 -1.07
C GLU A 32 -24.54 7.22 -2.44
N ASP A 33 -23.67 8.23 -2.55
CA ASP A 33 -23.00 8.61 -3.79
C ASP A 33 -22.16 7.47 -4.38
N LEU A 34 -21.50 6.69 -3.51
CA LEU A 34 -20.67 5.55 -3.91
C LEU A 34 -21.47 4.24 -4.03
N GLY A 35 -22.73 4.21 -3.60
CA GLY A 35 -23.55 2.99 -3.54
C GLY A 35 -22.99 1.91 -2.60
N VAL A 36 -22.30 2.32 -1.53
CA VAL A 36 -21.67 1.42 -0.55
C VAL A 36 -22.29 1.58 0.83
N ASN A 37 -21.95 0.70 1.77
CA ASN A 37 -22.41 0.86 3.15
C ASN A 37 -21.56 1.90 3.91
N LEU A 38 -22.09 2.37 5.04
CA LEU A 38 -21.46 3.38 5.89
C LEU A 38 -20.05 3.00 6.38
N SER A 39 -19.79 1.71 6.63
CA SER A 39 -18.46 1.24 7.06
C SER A 39 -17.42 1.31 5.94
N ASP A 40 -17.85 1.05 4.71
CA ASP A 40 -17.00 1.16 3.53
C ASP A 40 -16.77 2.62 3.16
N ALA A 41 -17.81 3.47 3.26
CA ALA A 41 -17.67 4.91 3.16
C ALA A 41 -16.72 5.48 4.23
N ALA A 42 -16.82 5.03 5.49
CA ALA A 42 -15.91 5.45 6.56
C ALA A 42 -14.48 5.05 6.26
N ARG A 43 -14.29 3.82 5.76
CA ARG A 43 -12.97 3.34 5.36
C ARG A 43 -12.42 4.18 4.22
N GLU A 44 -13.24 4.54 3.24
CA GLU A 44 -12.82 5.34 2.10
C GLU A 44 -12.54 6.79 2.47
N ALA A 45 -13.31 7.39 3.38
CA ALA A 45 -13.07 8.73 3.89
C ALA A 45 -11.79 8.78 4.74
N ILE A 46 -11.57 7.79 5.62
CA ILE A 46 -10.32 7.67 6.41
C ILE A 46 -9.15 7.40 5.49
N ASN A 47 -9.30 6.48 4.52
CA ASN A 47 -8.31 6.26 3.49
C ASN A 47 -8.05 7.60 2.82
N THR A 48 -8.99 8.21 2.14
CA THR A 48 -8.83 9.50 1.45
C THR A 48 -8.21 10.58 2.32
N PHE A 49 -8.55 10.72 3.60
CA PHE A 49 -7.91 11.67 4.52
C PHE A 49 -6.44 11.33 4.75
N LEU A 50 -6.15 10.08 5.12
CA LEU A 50 -4.79 9.57 5.25
C LEU A 50 -4.04 9.60 3.90
N LEU A 51 -4.76 9.42 2.79
CA LEU A 51 -4.22 9.41 1.44
C LEU A 51 -3.90 10.85 1.02
N LYS A 52 -4.77 11.81 1.27
CA LYS A 52 -4.61 13.22 0.89
C LYS A 52 -3.60 13.95 1.77
N GLU A 53 -3.49 13.61 3.06
CA GLU A 53 -2.45 14.14 3.93
C GLU A 53 -1.11 13.39 3.83
N HIS A 54 -1.08 12.11 3.43
CA HIS A 54 0.17 11.32 3.37
C HIS A 54 0.65 10.86 1.98
N TRP A 55 -0.11 10.99 0.88
CA TRP A 55 0.31 10.52 -0.48
C TRP A 55 1.06 11.53 -1.33
N GLY A 56 1.56 12.61 -0.75
CA GLY A 56 2.81 13.18 -1.25
C GLY A 56 4.00 12.23 -1.00
N ARG A 57 3.90 11.33 -0.01
CA ARG A 57 5.00 10.49 0.50
C ARG A 57 4.46 9.22 1.17
N THR A 58 3.93 8.24 0.44
CA THR A 58 3.68 6.91 1.03
C THR A 58 4.70 5.88 0.65
N ILE A 59 4.75 4.83 1.48
CA ILE A 59 5.53 3.61 1.25
C ILE A 59 5.34 3.10 -0.17
N GLY A 60 4.10 3.04 -0.66
CA GLY A 60 3.76 2.56 -2.00
C GLY A 60 4.34 3.46 -3.08
N THR A 61 4.03 4.76 -3.06
CA THR A 61 4.55 5.71 -4.07
C THR A 61 6.07 5.82 -4.05
N LEU A 62 6.68 5.78 -2.86
CA LEU A 62 8.13 5.74 -2.71
C LEU A 62 8.69 4.45 -3.31
N ALA A 63 8.13 3.29 -2.94
CA ALA A 63 8.56 2.00 -3.46
C ALA A 63 8.43 1.96 -4.99
N GLU A 64 7.31 2.41 -5.54
CA GLU A 64 7.06 2.44 -6.97
C GLU A 64 8.01 3.37 -7.71
N SER A 65 8.27 4.57 -7.17
CA SER A 65 9.25 5.51 -7.72
C SER A 65 10.66 4.92 -7.72
N GLU A 66 11.10 4.31 -6.61
CA GLU A 66 12.42 3.71 -6.51
C GLU A 66 12.55 2.45 -7.39
N ILE A 67 11.49 1.65 -7.55
CA ILE A 67 11.45 0.52 -8.48
C ILE A 67 11.58 1.00 -9.93
N LYS A 68 10.86 2.06 -10.32
CA LYS A 68 10.94 2.65 -11.67
C LYS A 68 12.33 3.22 -11.97
N LYS A 69 13.06 3.71 -10.96
CA LYS A 69 14.47 4.11 -11.08
C LYS A 69 15.43 2.92 -11.26
N GLY A 70 14.94 1.68 -11.23
CA GLY A 70 15.74 0.47 -11.40
C GLY A 70 16.51 0.05 -10.15
N MET A 71 16.09 0.47 -8.95
CA MET A 71 16.68 -0.03 -7.71
C MET A 71 16.34 -1.51 -7.46
N THR A 72 17.14 -2.22 -6.68
CA THR A 72 16.83 -3.62 -6.30
C THR A 72 15.75 -3.66 -5.20
N ASN A 73 15.12 -4.81 -4.99
CA ASN A 73 14.12 -4.99 -3.94
C ASN A 73 14.68 -4.65 -2.54
N GLU A 74 15.95 -4.96 -2.31
CA GLU A 74 16.65 -4.69 -1.05
C GLU A 74 16.91 -3.19 -0.85
N GLU A 75 17.36 -2.50 -1.90
CA GLU A 75 17.57 -1.05 -1.86
C GLU A 75 16.27 -0.28 -1.64
N VAL A 76 15.20 -0.71 -2.32
CA VAL A 76 13.87 -0.10 -2.18
C VAL A 76 13.35 -0.32 -0.76
N LEU A 77 13.48 -1.54 -0.21
CA LEU A 77 13.08 -1.82 1.16
C LEU A 77 13.85 -0.97 2.17
N ALA A 78 15.18 -0.84 2.01
CA ALA A 78 16.01 -0.01 2.88
C ALA A 78 15.57 1.46 2.84
N ARG A 79 15.32 2.01 1.64
CA ARG A 79 14.82 3.39 1.43
C ARG A 79 13.44 3.61 2.07
N VAL A 80 12.57 2.61 1.97
CA VAL A 80 11.23 2.63 2.56
C VAL A 80 11.32 2.60 4.09
N MET A 81 12.15 1.74 4.66
CA MET A 81 12.32 1.66 6.12
C MET A 81 13.00 2.88 6.72
N ASP A 82 13.95 3.48 5.99
CA ASP A 82 14.61 4.73 6.40
C ASP A 82 13.62 5.89 6.51
N LYS A 83 12.71 6.02 5.53
CA LYS A 83 11.67 7.07 5.54
C LYS A 83 10.46 6.73 6.39
N PHE A 84 10.16 5.44 6.58
CA PHE A 84 9.01 4.95 7.33
C PHE A 84 9.45 3.85 8.30
N PRO A 85 10.08 4.21 9.43
CA PRO A 85 10.58 3.22 10.39
C PRO A 85 9.48 2.40 11.08
N HIS A 86 8.22 2.85 11.02
CA HIS A 86 7.05 2.12 11.50
C HIS A 86 6.37 1.27 10.41
N ALA A 87 6.89 1.28 9.18
CA ALA A 87 6.36 0.48 8.10
C ALA A 87 6.54 -1.02 8.39
N ARG A 88 5.49 -1.81 8.16
CA ARG A 88 5.56 -3.28 8.16
C ARG A 88 5.89 -3.85 6.78
N THR A 89 6.54 -3.05 5.92
CA THR A 89 6.85 -3.44 4.55
C THR A 89 7.90 -4.54 4.56
N THR A 90 7.66 -5.59 3.79
CA THR A 90 8.63 -6.69 3.64
C THR A 90 9.23 -6.70 2.24
N LYS A 91 10.31 -7.46 2.05
CA LYS A 91 10.88 -7.71 0.72
C LYS A 91 9.82 -8.26 -0.24
N ASP A 92 8.93 -9.13 0.24
CA ASP A 92 7.82 -9.70 -0.53
C ASP A 92 6.80 -8.63 -0.94
N SER A 93 6.55 -7.64 -0.08
CA SER A 93 5.69 -6.50 -0.40
C SER A 93 6.28 -5.69 -1.56
N ILE A 94 7.58 -5.43 -1.55
CA ILE A 94 8.29 -4.74 -2.64
C ILE A 94 8.28 -5.57 -3.94
N ALA A 95 8.49 -6.89 -3.85
CA ALA A 95 8.41 -7.79 -5.00
C ALA A 95 7.00 -7.83 -5.61
N TRP A 96 5.96 -7.75 -4.78
CA TRP A 96 4.58 -7.63 -5.23
C TRP A 96 4.35 -6.30 -5.96
N TYR A 97 4.81 -5.17 -5.42
CA TYR A 97 4.74 -3.87 -6.11
C TYR A 97 5.42 -3.90 -7.46
N ARG A 98 6.60 -4.51 -7.56
CA ARG A 98 7.31 -4.67 -8.84
C ARG A 98 6.53 -5.52 -9.83
N SER A 99 5.96 -6.63 -9.37
CA SER A 99 5.13 -7.50 -10.22
C SER A 99 3.87 -6.78 -10.70
N ARG A 100 3.23 -5.98 -9.83
CA ARG A 100 2.08 -5.15 -10.19
C ARG A 100 2.46 -4.09 -11.23
N LEU A 101 3.53 -3.32 -10.97
CA LEU A 101 4.02 -2.29 -11.89
C LEU A 101 4.36 -2.87 -13.26
N ARG A 102 4.96 -4.06 -13.33
CA ARG A 102 5.25 -4.73 -14.60
C ARG A 102 4.02 -5.16 -15.40
N ARG A 103 2.86 -5.33 -14.74
CA ARG A 103 1.58 -5.60 -15.43
C ARG A 103 1.02 -4.34 -16.06
N GLU A 104 1.28 -3.19 -15.47
CA GLU A 104 0.85 -1.87 -15.95
C GLU A 104 1.86 -1.28 -16.95
N ASP A 105 3.14 -1.55 -16.75
CA ASP A 105 4.28 -1.06 -17.53
C ASP A 105 5.36 -2.15 -17.67
N PRO A 106 5.41 -2.86 -18.82
CA PRO A 106 6.40 -3.91 -19.07
C PRO A 106 7.86 -3.45 -19.06
N GLU A 107 8.15 -2.14 -19.15
CA GLU A 107 9.52 -1.61 -19.13
C GLU A 107 10.15 -1.59 -17.74
N VAL A 108 9.35 -1.76 -16.68
CA VAL A 108 9.83 -1.77 -15.30
C VAL A 108 10.77 -2.97 -15.08
N PRO A 109 12.04 -2.77 -14.69
CA PRO A 109 13.01 -3.86 -14.58
C PRO A 109 12.66 -4.83 -13.44
N THR A 110 12.90 -6.11 -13.69
CA THR A 110 12.88 -7.17 -12.67
C THR A 110 13.99 -6.96 -11.65
N ASP A 111 13.90 -7.65 -10.50
CA ASP A 111 14.98 -7.61 -9.49
C ASP A 111 16.32 -8.09 -10.02
N ARG A 112 16.29 -9.09 -10.91
CA ARG A 112 17.49 -9.62 -11.54
C ARG A 112 18.10 -8.59 -12.49
N GLU A 113 17.29 -7.95 -13.33
CA GLU A 113 17.75 -6.90 -14.24
C GLU A 113 18.28 -5.69 -13.48
N ALA A 114 17.62 -5.30 -12.39
CA ALA A 114 18.09 -4.25 -11.50
C ALA A 114 19.46 -4.61 -10.88
N LYS A 115 19.65 -5.85 -10.40
CA LYS A 115 20.93 -6.32 -9.85
C LYS A 115 22.06 -6.30 -10.88
N VAL A 116 21.79 -6.78 -12.10
CA VAL A 116 22.77 -6.79 -13.20
C VAL A 116 23.16 -5.37 -13.60
N ARG A 117 22.19 -4.45 -13.75
CA ARG A 117 22.45 -3.05 -14.10
C ARG A 117 23.28 -2.31 -13.05
N ARG A 118 23.19 -2.71 -11.78
CA ARG A 118 23.92 -2.11 -10.67
C ARG A 118 25.26 -2.79 -10.35
N GLY A 119 25.61 -3.85 -11.06
CA GLY A 119 26.83 -4.62 -10.80
C GLY A 119 26.83 -5.33 -9.45
N ALA A 120 25.64 -5.62 -8.90
CA ALA A 120 25.49 -6.34 -7.64
C ALA A 120 25.62 -7.87 -7.80
N VAL A 121 25.64 -8.36 -9.05
CA VAL A 121 25.99 -9.72 -9.49
C VAL A 121 26.56 -9.64 -10.90
#